data_AF-A0A9E2XMF3-F1
#
_entry.id   AF-A0A9E2XMF3-F1
#
_cell.length_a   1.000
_cell.length_b   1.000
_cell.length_c   1.000
_cell.angle_alpha   90.00
_cell.angle_beta   90.00
_cell.angle_gamma   90.00
#
_symmetry.space_group_name_H-M   'P 1'
#
loop_
_entity.id
_entity.type
_entity.pdbx_description
1 polymer ?
#
loop_
_entity_poly.entity_id
_entity_poly.type
_entity_poly.pdbx_seq_one_letter_code
_entity_poly.pdbx_strand_id
1 'polypeptide(L)'
;MRRQASKSTTKRATNVSVRSDLLAAARDAGLNLSATLERALIAELAEAQRTKWRRDNREAIAAYNEHVEKHGTFSDRLRGF
;
A
#
# COMPACT_ATOMS: atom_id res chain seq x y z
N MET A 1 -25.12 -3.44 -4.15
CA MET A 1 -24.14 -3.30 -3.04
C MET A 1 -23.39 -4.63 -2.87
N ARG A 2 -22.13 -4.73 -3.31
CA ARG A 2 -21.38 -5.99 -3.31
C ARG A 2 -20.75 -6.21 -1.93
N ARG A 3 -21.28 -7.18 -1.17
CA ARG A 3 -20.66 -7.69 0.07
C ARG A 3 -19.28 -8.27 -0.28
N GLN A 4 -18.19 -7.68 0.21
CA GLN A 4 -16.92 -8.41 0.25
C GLN A 4 -16.97 -9.32 1.47
N ALA A 5 -17.01 -10.63 1.20
CA ALA A 5 -16.86 -11.65 2.20
C ALA A 5 -15.49 -11.49 2.88
N SER A 6 -15.49 -11.47 4.22
CA SER A 6 -14.29 -11.59 5.03
C SER A 6 -13.69 -12.99 4.80
N LYS A 7 -12.83 -13.12 3.80
CA LYS A 7 -12.05 -14.33 3.56
C LYS A 7 -11.19 -14.53 4.80
N SER A 8 -11.47 -15.56 5.59
CA SER A 8 -10.63 -15.93 6.73
C SER A 8 -9.20 -16.09 6.24
N THR A 9 -8.31 -15.22 6.69
CA THR A 9 -6.89 -15.24 6.33
C THR A 9 -6.21 -16.29 7.19
N THR A 10 -6.44 -17.56 6.89
CA THR A 10 -5.69 -18.64 7.51
C THR A 10 -4.23 -18.51 7.09
N LYS A 11 -3.33 -18.35 8.06
CA LYS A 11 -1.89 -18.29 7.80
C LYS A 11 -1.46 -19.60 7.14
N ARG A 12 -0.84 -19.51 5.97
CA ARG A 12 -0.25 -20.66 5.27
C ARG A 12 1.25 -20.64 5.47
N ALA A 13 1.80 -21.74 5.98
CA ALA A 13 3.23 -21.95 5.99
C ALA A 13 3.74 -21.99 4.54
N THR A 14 4.69 -21.12 4.22
CA THR A 14 5.26 -21.00 2.87
C THR A 14 6.77 -21.08 3.00
N ASN A 15 7.42 -21.93 2.20
CA ASN A 15 8.87 -22.01 2.17
C ASN A 15 9.41 -20.85 1.34
N VAL A 16 10.33 -20.08 1.93
CA VAL A 16 10.98 -18.93 1.29
C VAL A 16 12.48 -19.09 1.38
N SER A 17 13.19 -18.75 0.30
CA SER A 17 14.64 -18.75 0.27
C SER A 17 15.15 -17.38 0.70
N VAL A 18 15.92 -17.34 1.78
CA VAL A 18 16.55 -16.12 2.32
C VAL A 18 18.04 -16.39 2.49
N ARG A 19 18.88 -15.36 2.36
CA ARG A 19 20.31 -15.47 2.63
C ARG A 19 20.57 -16.02 4.03
N SER A 20 21.51 -16.95 4.14
CA SER A 20 21.82 -17.68 5.37
C SER A 20 22.39 -16.78 6.46
N ASP A 21 23.25 -15.82 6.11
CA ASP A 21 23.85 -14.85 7.02
C ASP A 21 22.80 -13.94 7.67
N LEU A 22 21.84 -13.45 6.88
CA LEU A 22 20.73 -12.65 7.37
C LEU A 22 19.80 -13.45 8.28
N LEU A 23 19.55 -14.73 7.94
CA LEU A 23 18.73 -15.62 8.75
C LEU A 23 19.38 -15.89 10.12
N ALA A 24 20.69 -16.10 10.15
CA ALA A 24 21.45 -16.27 11.39
C ALA A 24 21.38 -14.99 12.25
N ALA A 25 21.70 -13.84 11.68
CA ALA A 25 21.64 -12.55 12.38
C ALA A 25 20.23 -12.25 12.94
N ALA A 26 19.17 -12.56 12.18
CA ALA A 26 17.80 -12.37 12.62
C ALA A 26 17.42 -13.30 13.79
N ARG A 27 17.91 -14.54 13.79
CA ARG A 27 17.71 -15.49 14.90
C ARG A 27 18.45 -15.06 16.15
N ASP A 28 19.71 -14.63 16.01
CA ASP A 28 20.53 -14.14 17.12
C ASP A 28 19.92 -12.88 17.76
N ALA A 29 19.29 -12.03 16.94
CA ALA A 29 18.54 -10.87 17.41
C ALA A 29 17.14 -11.19 17.95
N GLY A 30 16.72 -12.46 18.00
CA GLY A 30 15.41 -12.87 18.51
C GLY A 30 14.22 -12.38 17.67
N LEU A 31 14.43 -12.10 16.37
CA LEU A 31 13.39 -11.56 15.51
C LEU A 31 12.35 -12.64 15.15
N ASN A 32 11.08 -12.25 15.24
CA ASN A 32 9.99 -13.07 14.71
C ASN A 32 9.96 -12.97 13.18
N LEU A 33 10.56 -13.94 12.51
CA LEU A 33 10.68 -14.00 11.05
C LEU A 33 9.32 -13.95 10.35
N SER A 34 8.33 -14.69 10.86
CA SER A 34 6.99 -14.74 10.29
C SER A 34 6.31 -13.38 10.35
N ALA A 35 6.32 -12.74 11.52
CA ALA A 35 5.73 -11.41 11.69
C ALA A 35 6.49 -10.33 10.90
N THR A 36 7.80 -10.47 10.73
CA THR A 36 8.62 -9.52 9.97
C THR A 36 8.36 -9.64 8.48
N LEU A 37 8.32 -10.86 7.96
CA LEU A 37 7.97 -11.12 6.56
C LEU A 37 6.55 -10.65 6.25
N GLU A 38 5.59 -10.93 7.14
CA GLU A 38 4.19 -10.49 6.97
C GLU A 38 4.09 -8.95 6.88
N ARG A 39 4.77 -8.22 7.78
CA ARG A 39 4.82 -6.74 7.73
C ARG A 39 5.47 -6.22 6.46
N ALA A 40 6.60 -6.80 6.04
CA ALA A 40 7.29 -6.39 4.83
C ALA A 40 6.40 -6.60 3.59
N LEU A 41 5.74 -7.76 3.49
CA LEU A 41 4.82 -8.06 2.38
C LEU A 41 3.63 -7.10 2.33
N ILE A 42 3.05 -6.75 3.49
CA ILE A 42 1.96 -5.76 3.55
C ILE A 42 2.43 -4.40 3.02
N ALA A 43 3.62 -3.95 3.44
CA ALA A 43 4.17 -2.67 2.98
C ALA A 43 4.42 -2.65 1.48
N GLU A 44 5.08 -3.68 0.94
CA GLU A 44 5.36 -3.82 -0.49
C GLU A 44 4.09 -3.91 -1.33
N LEU A 45 3.10 -4.68 -0.89
CA LEU A 45 1.81 -4.78 -1.58
C LEU A 45 1.05 -3.45 -1.57
N ALA A 46 1.09 -2.72 -0.46
CA ALA A 46 0.49 -1.39 -0.38
C ALA A 46 1.15 -0.42 -1.36
N GLU A 47 2.48 -0.42 -1.47
CA GLU A 47 3.20 0.41 -2.44
C GLU A 47 2.92 0.02 -3.89
N ALA A 48 2.90 -1.28 -4.20
CA ALA A 48 2.56 -1.78 -5.52
C ALA A 48 1.13 -1.34 -5.90
N GLN A 49 0.18 -1.44 -4.97
CA GLN A 49 -1.20 -1.03 -5.20
C GLN A 49 -1.33 0.49 -5.36
N ARG A 50 -0.62 1.30 -4.57
CA ARG A 50 -0.55 2.76 -4.73
C ARG A 50 0.00 3.14 -6.09
N THR A 51 1.07 2.50 -6.52
CA THR A 51 1.72 2.76 -7.81
C THR A 51 0.80 2.39 -8.96
N LYS A 52 0.16 1.22 -8.89
CA LYS A 52 -0.84 0.80 -9.87
C LYS A 52 -2.00 1.80 -9.93
N TRP A 53 -2.57 2.18 -8.78
CA TRP A 53 -3.68 3.13 -8.73
C TRP A 53 -3.30 4.49 -9.34
N ARG A 54 -2.12 5.03 -9.01
CA ARG A 54 -1.62 6.30 -9.59
C ARG A 54 -1.49 6.22 -11.10
N ARG A 55 -0.98 5.10 -11.63
CA ARG A 55 -0.88 4.88 -13.07
C ARG A 55 -2.27 4.83 -13.72
N ASP A 56 -3.16 4.02 -13.17
CA ASP A 56 -4.48 3.76 -13.73
C ASP A 56 -5.39 5.01 -13.65
N ASN A 57 -5.16 5.92 -12.67
CA ASN A 57 -5.94 7.14 -12.48
C ASN A 57 -5.24 8.40 -13.02
N ARG A 58 -4.10 8.26 -13.71
CA ARG A 58 -3.29 9.41 -14.16
C ARG A 58 -4.11 10.39 -15.01
N GLU A 59 -4.90 9.88 -15.94
CA GLU A 59 -5.74 10.70 -16.83
C GLU A 59 -6.86 11.41 -16.06
N ALA A 60 -7.54 10.70 -15.15
CA ALA A 60 -8.59 11.28 -14.32
C ALA A 60 -8.04 12.38 -13.39
N ILE A 61 -6.86 12.16 -12.81
CA ILE A 61 -6.16 13.16 -11.99
C ILE A 61 -5.79 14.37 -12.86
N ALA A 62 -5.25 14.16 -14.07
CA ALA A 62 -4.90 15.26 -14.97
C ALA A 62 -6.13 16.09 -15.38
N ALA A 63 -7.22 15.43 -15.76
CA ALA A 63 -8.48 16.10 -16.13
C ALA A 63 -9.07 16.88 -14.95
N TYR A 64 -9.02 16.32 -13.73
CA TYR A 64 -9.45 17.01 -12.52
C TYR A 64 -8.58 18.22 -12.21
N ASN A 65 -7.25 18.08 -12.31
CA ASN A 65 -6.32 19.19 -12.09
C ASN A 65 -6.58 20.32 -13.10
N GLU A 66 -6.79 20.01 -14.38
CA GLU A 66 -7.14 21.01 -15.40
C GLU A 66 -8.46 21.72 -15.09
N HIS A 67 -9.46 20.97 -14.60
CA HIS A 67 -10.73 21.56 -14.16
C HIS A 67 -10.53 22.52 -12.98
N VAL A 68 -9.76 22.12 -11.97
CA VAL A 68 -9.46 22.95 -10.80
C VAL A 68 -8.70 24.22 -11.19
N GLU A 69 -7.71 24.13 -12.09
CA GLU A 69 -6.98 25.30 -12.59
C GLU A 69 -7.92 26.29 -13.31
N LYS A 70 -8.89 25.78 -14.07
CA LYS A 70 -9.83 26.62 -14.83
C LYS A 70 -10.95 27.20 -13.98
N HIS A 71 -11.44 26.47 -12.99
CA HIS A 71 -12.68 26.80 -12.28
C HIS A 71 -12.49 27.09 -10.79
N GLY A 72 -11.26 26.92 -10.27
CA GLY A 72 -10.95 26.98 -8.86
C GLY A 72 -11.44 25.75 -8.10
N THR A 73 -11.11 25.68 -6.82
CA THR A 73 -11.66 24.68 -5.90
C THR A 73 -12.91 25.22 -5.21
N PHE A 74 -13.79 24.32 -4.77
CA PHE A 74 -14.98 24.69 -3.99
C PHE A 74 -14.65 25.52 -2.74
N SER A 75 -13.50 25.25 -2.10
CA SER A 75 -13.05 25.94 -0.90
C SER A 75 -12.40 27.30 -1.17
N ASP A 76 -12.12 27.67 -2.42
CA ASP A 76 -11.50 28.97 -2.74
C ASP A 76 -12.39 30.14 -2.30
N ARG A 77 -13.72 29.97 -2.30
CA ARG A 77 -14.67 31.00 -1.80
C ARG A 77 -14.85 31.01 -0.29
N LEU A 78 -14.38 29.97 0.42
CA LEU A 78 -14.51 29.84 1.87
C LEU A 78 -13.19 30.16 2.59
N ARG A 79 -12.12 30.43 1.85
CA ARG A 79 -10.80 30.85 2.35
C ARG A 79 -10.80 32.34 2.70
N GLY A 80 -11.74 32.77 3.54
CA GLY A 80 -11.67 34.04 4.27
C GLY A 80 -11.10 33.76 5.66
N PHE A 81 -10.01 34.43 6.02
CA PHE A 81 -9.39 34.35 7.35
C PHE A 81 -10.15 35.19 8.37
#